data_AF-A0A1R3X4E3-F1
#
_entry.id   AF-A0A1R3X4E3-F1
#
_cell.length_a   1.000
_cell.length_b   1.000
_cell.length_c   1.000
_cell.angle_alpha   90.00
_cell.angle_beta   90.00
_cell.angle_gamma   90.00
#
_symmetry.space_group_name_H-M   'P 1'
#
loop_
_entity.id
_entity.type
_entity.pdbx_description
1 polymer ?
#
loop_
_entity_poly.entity_id
_entity_poly.type
_entity_poly.pdbx_seq_one_letter_code
_entity_poly.pdbx_strand_id
1 'polypeptide(L)'
;MSVYDETIFHIWKIFEKRCYYLMSAAGAGIGYSIATIQPEITLVETRLLLASLVFWALSFFSGLAVISNLRAIIGFHSVTPKHLQESIQAGVDEHLQLLKNIDLLAGELQKRNKFYHSLQITLIALAAVLLVMSKVDISVAMGFQT
;
A
#
# COMPACT_ATOMS: atom_id res chain seq x y z
N MET A 1 18.63 1.79 23.64
CA MET A 1 17.60 1.30 22.69
C MET A 1 17.49 -0.19 22.94
N SER A 2 16.31 -0.70 23.30
CA SER A 2 16.18 -2.13 23.63
C SER A 2 16.24 -2.96 22.34
N VAL A 3 16.67 -4.23 22.43
CA VAL A 3 16.68 -5.18 21.30
C VAL A 3 15.29 -5.31 20.65
N TYR A 4 14.24 -5.08 21.46
CA TYR A 4 12.85 -5.08 21.02
C TYR A 4 12.53 -3.87 20.12
N ASP A 5 13.00 -2.68 20.47
CA ASP A 5 12.81 -1.45 19.66
C ASP A 5 13.50 -1.57 18.29
N GLU A 6 14.68 -2.19 18.26
CA GLU A 6 15.45 -2.40 17.04
C GLU A 6 14.76 -3.38 16.09
N THR A 7 14.16 -4.45 16.64
CA THR A 7 13.37 -5.41 15.86
C THR A 7 12.13 -4.77 15.24
N ILE A 8 11.38 -3.98 16.01
CA ILE A 8 10.20 -3.26 15.52
C ILE A 8 10.58 -2.27 14.41
N PHE A 9 11.67 -1.53 14.59
CA PHE A 9 12.17 -0.60 13.59
C PHE A 9 12.58 -1.31 12.28
N HIS A 10 13.22 -2.48 12.39
CA HIS A 10 13.57 -3.30 11.22
C HIS A 10 12.34 -3.79 10.46
N ILE A 11 11.34 -4.32 11.16
CA ILE A 11 10.08 -4.77 10.57
C ILE A 11 9.41 -3.60 9.84
N TRP A 12 9.34 -2.43 10.48
CA TRP A 12 8.79 -1.22 9.88
C TRP A 12 9.51 -0.84 8.58
N LYS A 13 10.84 -0.78 8.61
CA LYS A 13 11.67 -0.43 7.44
C LYS A 13 11.44 -1.39 6.27
N ILE A 14 11.21 -2.66 6.55
CA ILE A 14 10.88 -3.66 5.50
C ILE A 14 9.51 -3.36 4.89
N PHE A 15 8.49 -3.08 5.70
CA PHE A 15 7.15 -2.74 5.19
C PHE A 15 7.15 -1.45 4.38
N GLU A 16 7.84 -0.42 4.85
CA GLU A 16 7.97 0.85 4.15
C GLU A 16 8.66 0.66 2.79
N LYS A 17 9.80 -0.04 2.76
CA LYS A 17 10.49 -0.37 1.51
C LYS A 17 9.59 -1.11 0.52
N ARG A 18 8.86 -2.14 0.99
CA ARG A 18 7.92 -2.89 0.15
C ARG A 18 6.86 -1.96 -0.46
N CYS A 19 6.32 -1.04 0.32
CA CYS A 19 5.35 -0.06 -0.18
C CYS A 19 5.96 0.83 -1.27
N TYR A 20 7.18 1.35 -1.06
CA TYR A 20 7.87 2.14 -2.08
C TYR A 20 8.18 1.35 -3.35
N TYR A 21 8.55 0.07 -3.25
CA TYR A 21 8.73 -0.78 -4.43
C TYR A 21 7.44 -0.93 -5.24
N LEU A 22 6.30 -1.16 -4.58
CA LEU A 22 5.00 -1.25 -5.24
C LEU A 22 4.58 0.08 -5.89
N MET A 23 4.81 1.21 -5.21
CA MET A 23 4.55 2.54 -5.77
C MET A 23 5.45 2.84 -6.99
N SER A 24 6.72 2.46 -6.91
CA SER A 24 7.67 2.59 -8.02
C SER A 24 7.25 1.72 -9.21
N ALA A 25 6.80 0.49 -8.98
CA ALA A 25 6.26 -0.38 -10.02
C ALA A 25 5.01 0.21 -10.69
N ALA A 26 4.09 0.79 -9.93
CA ALA A 26 2.93 1.49 -10.47
C ALA A 26 3.35 2.71 -11.32
N GLY A 27 4.29 3.52 -10.84
CA GLY A 27 4.83 4.66 -11.59
C GLY A 27 5.53 4.23 -12.90
N ALA A 28 6.30 3.15 -12.87
CA ALA A 28 6.93 2.58 -14.05
C ALA A 28 5.90 2.05 -15.06
N GLY A 29 4.84 1.39 -14.59
CA GLY A 29 3.72 0.93 -15.43
C GLY A 29 3.02 2.08 -16.15
N ILE A 30 2.75 3.18 -15.43
CA ILE A 30 2.19 4.41 -16.00
C ILE A 30 3.13 4.99 -17.07
N GLY A 31 4.41 5.18 -16.73
CA GLY A 31 5.40 5.74 -17.65
C GLY A 31 5.57 4.92 -18.92
N TYR A 32 5.66 3.59 -18.80
CA TYR A 32 5.73 2.67 -19.93
C TYR A 32 4.48 2.76 -20.82
N SER A 33 3.30 2.81 -20.20
CA SER A 33 2.03 2.86 -20.92
C SER A 33 1.91 4.14 -21.74
N ILE A 34 2.31 5.28 -21.18
CA ILE A 34 2.30 6.57 -21.90
C ILE A 34 3.33 6.58 -23.03
N ALA A 35 4.54 6.05 -22.78
CA ALA A 35 5.62 6.03 -23.78
C ALA A 35 5.32 5.10 -24.97
N THR A 36 4.41 4.13 -24.81
CA THR A 36 4.08 3.12 -25.82
C THR A 36 2.69 3.31 -26.45
N ILE A 37 2.09 4.48 -26.26
CA ILE A 37 0.85 4.85 -26.96
C ILE A 37 1.17 5.01 -28.45
N GLN A 38 0.48 4.22 -29.27
CA GLN A 38 0.52 4.35 -30.71
C GLN A 38 -0.67 5.19 -31.18
N PRO A 39 -0.52 5.98 -32.27
CA PRO A 39 -1.60 6.81 -32.79
C PRO A 39 -2.77 5.99 -33.35
N GLU A 40 -2.51 4.77 -33.83
CA GLU A 40 -3.50 3.87 -34.42
C GLU A 40 -3.99 2.83 -33.41
N ILE A 41 -4.47 3.29 -32.25
CA ILE A 41 -5.03 2.42 -31.21
C ILE A 41 -6.54 2.27 -31.39
N THR A 42 -7.06 1.06 -31.20
CA THR A 42 -8.50 0.82 -31.24
C THR A 42 -9.18 1.43 -30.01
N LEU A 43 -10.49 1.66 -30.11
CA LEU A 43 -11.27 2.20 -29.01
C LEU A 43 -11.31 1.26 -27.78
N VAL A 44 -11.27 -0.05 -28.01
CA VAL A 44 -11.24 -1.07 -26.94
C VAL A 44 -9.90 -1.04 -26.20
N GLU A 45 -8.78 -1.07 -26.92
CA GLU A 45 -7.44 -0.99 -26.33
C GLU A 45 -7.27 0.31 -25.53
N THR A 46 -7.78 1.42 -26.05
CA THR A 46 -7.75 2.72 -25.36
C THR A 46 -8.49 2.67 -24.01
N ARG A 47 -9.68 2.05 -23.97
CA ARG A 47 -10.46 1.88 -22.73
C ARG A 47 -9.73 1.01 -21.72
N LEU A 48 -9.13 -0.10 -22.17
CA LEU A 48 -8.35 -1.01 -21.33
C LEU A 48 -7.10 -0.31 -20.77
N LEU A 49 -6.40 0.46 -21.61
CA LEU A 49 -5.23 1.24 -21.22
C LEU A 49 -5.60 2.30 -20.17
N LEU A 50 -6.67 3.07 -20.39
CA LEU A 50 -7.15 4.06 -19.43
C LEU A 50 -7.54 3.42 -18.09
N ALA A 51 -8.24 2.29 -18.12
CA ALA A 51 -8.58 1.56 -16.90
C ALA A 51 -7.34 1.05 -16.16
N SER A 52 -6.33 0.57 -16.88
CA SER A 52 -5.03 0.17 -16.32
C SER A 52 -4.32 1.35 -15.62
N LEU A 53 -4.26 2.51 -16.27
CA LEU A 53 -3.69 3.74 -15.72
C LEU A 53 -4.41 4.18 -14.43
N VAL A 54 -5.74 4.12 -14.42
CA VAL A 54 -6.55 4.44 -13.22
C VAL A 54 -6.22 3.48 -12.09
N PHE A 55 -6.11 2.18 -12.35
CA PHE A 55 -5.77 1.21 -11.30
C PHE A 55 -4.35 1.38 -10.76
N TRP A 56 -3.35 1.68 -11.59
CA TRP A 56 -2.02 2.03 -11.07
C TRP A 56 -2.03 3.31 -10.24
N ALA A 57 -2.77 4.34 -10.67
CA ALA A 57 -2.90 5.57 -9.89
C ALA A 57 -3.55 5.31 -8.53
N LEU A 58 -4.67 4.58 -8.49
CA LEU A 58 -5.35 4.19 -7.25
C LEU A 58 -4.46 3.32 -6.34
N SER A 59 -3.64 2.46 -6.92
CA SER A 59 -2.64 1.69 -6.17
C SER A 59 -1.61 2.61 -5.53
N PHE A 60 -1.11 3.61 -6.27
CA PHE A 60 -0.16 4.59 -5.75
C PHE A 60 -0.76 5.36 -4.56
N PHE A 61 -2.00 5.83 -4.66
CA PHE A 61 -2.71 6.48 -3.55
C PHE A 61 -2.92 5.55 -2.35
N SER A 62 -3.22 4.26 -2.59
CA SER A 62 -3.31 3.27 -1.52
C SER A 62 -1.96 3.08 -0.80
N GLY A 63 -0.85 3.12 -1.54
CA GLY A 63 0.51 3.12 -0.97
C GLY A 63 0.81 4.35 -0.10
N LEU A 64 0.37 5.54 -0.51
CA LEU A 64 0.47 6.74 0.34
C LEU A 64 -0.30 6.59 1.65
N ALA A 65 -1.50 5.99 1.61
CA ALA A 65 -2.28 5.71 2.82
C ALA A 65 -1.56 4.71 3.75
N VAL A 66 -0.91 3.67 3.20
CA VAL A 66 -0.05 2.73 3.96
C VAL A 66 1.08 3.49 4.65
N ILE A 67 1.83 4.33 3.94
CA ILE A 67 2.93 5.11 4.51
C ILE A 67 2.44 6.07 5.60
N SER A 68 1.32 6.75 5.38
CA SER A 68 0.71 7.64 6.39
C SER A 68 0.35 6.89 7.67
N ASN A 69 -0.30 5.73 7.56
CA ASN A 69 -0.64 4.89 8.71
C ASN A 69 0.61 4.36 9.43
N LEU A 70 1.64 3.93 8.67
CA LEU A 70 2.92 3.50 9.23
C LEU A 70 3.62 4.62 10.01
N ARG A 71 3.57 5.86 9.50
CA ARG A 71 4.13 7.03 10.16
C ARG A 71 3.38 7.38 11.45
N ALA A 72 2.06 7.24 11.45
CA ALA A 72 1.23 7.38 12.64
C ALA A 72 1.63 6.37 13.72
N ILE A 73 1.82 5.09 13.36
CA ILE A 73 2.24 4.03 14.30
C ILE A 73 3.59 4.36 14.96
N ILE A 74 4.59 4.82 14.20
CA ILE A 74 5.88 5.23 14.80
C ILE A 74 5.70 6.44 15.71
N GLY A 75 4.92 7.43 15.27
CA GLY A 75 4.62 8.61 16.07
C GLY A 75 4.03 8.22 17.41
N PHE A 76 3.05 7.32 17.43
CA PHE A 76 2.51 6.76 18.66
C PHE A 76 3.60 6.09 19.48
N HIS A 77 4.37 5.16 18.92
CA HIS A 77 5.40 4.43 19.66
C HIS A 77 6.48 5.32 20.29
N SER A 78 6.77 6.49 19.72
CA SER A 78 7.71 7.47 20.28
C SER A 78 7.15 8.27 21.47
N VAL A 79 5.82 8.42 21.57
CA VAL A 79 5.14 9.22 22.60
C VAL A 79 4.57 8.33 23.72
N THR A 80 4.21 7.09 23.39
CA THR A 80 3.64 6.10 24.32
C THR A 80 4.43 5.90 25.62
N PRO A 81 5.78 5.84 25.64
CA PRO A 81 6.53 5.60 26.87
C PRO A 81 6.34 6.70 27.93
N LYS A 82 6.24 7.97 27.50
CA LYS A 82 6.00 9.10 28.41
C LYS A 82 4.59 9.04 29.00
N HIS A 83 3.59 8.81 28.17
CA HIS A 83 2.20 8.72 28.63
C HIS A 83 1.95 7.47 29.48
N LEU A 84 2.66 6.36 29.23
CA LEU A 84 2.61 5.20 30.12
C LEU A 84 3.17 5.56 31.50
N GLN A 85 4.32 6.25 31.54
CA GLN A 85 4.96 6.64 32.79
C GLN A 85 4.13 7.65 33.60
N GLU A 86 3.46 8.59 32.91
CA GLU A 86 2.51 9.54 33.50
C GLU A 86 1.25 8.82 34.03
N SER A 87 0.70 7.85 33.28
CA SER A 87 -0.49 7.09 33.71
C SER A 87 -0.23 6.19 34.93
N ILE A 88 0.99 5.64 35.07
CA ILE A 88 1.39 4.86 36.24
C ILE A 88 1.37 5.72 37.50
N GLN A 89 1.70 7.02 37.38
CA GLN A 89 1.69 7.97 38.49
C GLN A 89 0.28 8.43 38.86
N ALA A 90 -0.64 8.45 37.89
CA ALA A 90 -2.01 8.94 38.09
C ALA A 90 -2.98 7.88 38.65
N GLY A 91 -2.68 6.58 38.49
CA GLY A 91 -3.40 5.49 39.14
C GLY A 91 -3.70 4.31 38.22
N VAL A 92 -4.10 3.17 38.82
CA VAL A 92 -4.30 1.89 38.11
C VAL A 92 -5.42 1.98 37.06
N ASP A 93 -6.50 2.71 37.34
CA ASP A 93 -7.63 2.84 36.42
C ASP A 93 -7.28 3.64 35.16
N GLU A 94 -6.52 4.73 35.29
CA GLU A 94 -6.06 5.52 34.14
C GLU A 94 -5.04 4.74 33.30
N HIS A 95 -4.16 3.98 33.96
CA HIS A 95 -3.22 3.10 33.28
C HIS A 95 -3.91 2.03 32.42
N LEU A 96 -4.93 1.37 32.97
CA LEU A 96 -5.72 0.37 32.25
C LEU A 96 -6.52 0.98 31.08
N GLN A 97 -7.08 2.17 31.26
CA GLN A 97 -7.77 2.88 30.17
C GLN A 97 -6.83 3.28 29.03
N LEU A 98 -5.64 3.78 29.36
CA LEU A 98 -4.63 4.14 28.37
C LEU A 98 -4.20 2.92 27.55
N LEU A 99 -3.90 1.79 28.20
CA LEU A 99 -3.55 0.53 27.54
C LEU A 99 -4.66 0.07 26.59
N LYS A 100 -5.92 0.08 27.04
CA LYS A 100 -7.06 -0.31 26.21
C LYS A 100 -7.22 0.59 24.98
N ASN A 101 -7.01 1.90 25.13
CA ASN A 101 -7.07 2.85 24.02
C ASN A 101 -5.94 2.65 23.01
N ILE A 102 -4.73 2.35 23.50
CA ILE A 102 -3.57 2.02 22.65
C ILE A 102 -3.85 0.74 21.86
N ASP A 103 -4.36 -0.32 22.50
CA ASP A 103 -4.65 -1.58 21.84
C ASP A 103 -5.74 -1.45 20.78
N LEU A 104 -6.81 -0.71 21.07
CA LEU A 104 -7.88 -0.42 20.11
C LEU A 104 -7.33 0.33 18.89
N LEU A 105 -6.57 1.40 19.12
CA LEU A 105 -6.00 2.21 18.05
C LEU A 105 -4.99 1.42 17.21
N ALA A 106 -4.11 0.65 17.85
CA ALA A 106 -3.15 -0.21 17.17
C ALA A 106 -3.87 -1.25 16.30
N GLY A 107 -4.93 -1.87 16.83
CA GLY A 107 -5.76 -2.82 16.08
C GLY A 107 -6.45 -2.20 14.87
N GLU A 108 -6.99 -0.99 15.00
CA GLU A 108 -7.60 -0.27 13.88
C GLU A 108 -6.58 0.12 12.80
N LEU A 109 -5.43 0.67 13.21
CA LEU A 109 -4.35 1.04 12.30
C LEU A 109 -3.81 -0.19 11.56
N GLN A 110 -3.64 -1.31 12.26
CA GLN A 110 -3.21 -2.56 11.63
C GLN A 110 -4.22 -3.06 10.59
N LYS A 111 -5.52 -3.04 10.90
CA LYS A 111 -6.58 -3.43 9.95
C LYS A 111 -6.60 -2.53 8.72
N ARG A 112 -6.54 -1.21 8.90
CA ARG A 112 -6.48 -0.24 7.81
C ARG A 112 -5.24 -0.45 6.95
N ASN A 113 -4.08 -0.65 7.58
CA ASN A 113 -2.83 -0.89 6.88
C ASN A 113 -2.89 -2.16 6.02
N LYS A 114 -3.42 -3.27 6.58
CA LYS A 114 -3.63 -4.52 5.83
C LYS A 114 -4.56 -4.30 4.64
N PHE A 115 -5.67 -3.60 4.85
CA PHE A 115 -6.64 -3.30 3.79
C PHE A 115 -5.99 -2.51 2.64
N TYR A 116 -5.35 -1.38 2.92
CA TYR A 116 -4.71 -0.57 1.87
C TYR A 116 -3.56 -1.30 1.17
N HIS A 117 -2.81 -2.11 1.89
CA HIS A 117 -1.74 -2.91 1.29
C HIS A 117 -2.30 -4.00 0.35
N SER A 118 -3.34 -4.73 0.77
CA SER A 118 -4.04 -5.69 -0.09
C SER A 118 -4.68 -5.01 -1.30
N LEU A 119 -5.27 -3.83 -1.12
CA LEU A 119 -5.83 -3.03 -2.20
C LEU A 119 -4.75 -2.59 -3.19
N GLN A 120 -3.59 -2.11 -2.70
CA GLN A 120 -2.45 -1.71 -3.52
C GLN A 120 -1.99 -2.85 -4.44
N ILE A 121 -1.81 -4.06 -3.88
CA ILE A 121 -1.39 -5.25 -4.64
C ILE A 121 -2.44 -5.64 -5.67
N THR A 122 -3.71 -5.70 -5.27
CA THR A 122 -4.81 -6.10 -6.15
C THR A 122 -4.93 -5.16 -7.34
N LEU A 123 -4.86 -3.84 -7.09
CA LEU A 123 -4.92 -2.83 -8.12
C LEU A 123 -3.71 -2.89 -9.08
N ILE A 124 -2.49 -3.15 -8.60
CA ILE A 124 -1.31 -3.35 -9.47
C ILE A 124 -1.49 -4.57 -10.36
N ALA A 125 -1.96 -5.69 -9.80
CA ALA A 125 -2.16 -6.92 -10.55
C ALA A 125 -3.24 -6.72 -11.63
N LEU A 126 -4.37 -6.11 -11.28
CA LEU A 126 -5.44 -5.80 -12.23
C LEU A 126 -4.96 -4.85 -13.34
N ALA A 127 -4.22 -3.79 -12.98
CA ALA A 127 -3.64 -2.87 -13.95
C ALA A 127 -2.70 -3.59 -14.93
N ALA A 128 -1.83 -4.47 -14.44
CA ALA A 128 -0.93 -5.24 -15.27
C ALA A 128 -1.68 -6.19 -16.22
N VAL A 129 -2.71 -6.89 -15.72
CA VAL A 129 -3.56 -7.75 -16.56
C VAL A 129 -4.23 -6.95 -17.66
N LEU A 130 -4.84 -5.81 -17.34
CA LEU A 130 -5.48 -4.96 -18.33
C LEU A 130 -4.49 -4.42 -19.38
N LEU A 131 -3.28 -4.05 -18.96
CA LEU A 131 -2.25 -3.62 -19.90
C LEU A 131 -1.90 -4.77 -20.87
N VAL A 132 -1.69 -5.98 -20.36
CA VAL A 132 -1.41 -7.16 -21.19
C VAL A 132 -2.54 -7.40 -22.18
N MET A 133 -3.80 -7.34 -21.73
CA MET A 133 -4.97 -7.50 -22.61
C MET A 133 -5.07 -6.39 -23.67
N SER A 134 -4.53 -5.19 -23.41
CA SER A 134 -4.52 -4.09 -24.38
C SER A 134 -3.40 -4.17 -25.42
N LYS A 135 -2.41 -5.04 -25.23
CA LYS A 135 -1.22 -5.12 -26.10
C LYS A 135 -1.02 -6.49 -26.72
N VAL A 136 -1.51 -7.54 -26.07
CA VAL A 136 -1.42 -8.92 -26.54
C VAL A 136 -2.80 -9.33 -27.01
N ASP A 137 -2.90 -9.63 -28.30
CA ASP A 137 -4.06 -10.35 -28.80
C ASP A 137 -3.99 -11.79 -28.26
N ILE A 138 -4.74 -12.04 -27.18
CA ILE A 138 -4.72 -13.31 -26.46
C ILE A 138 -5.10 -14.48 -27.39
N SER A 139 -5.92 -14.22 -28.41
CA SER A 139 -6.30 -15.23 -29.40
C SER A 139 -5.10 -15.70 -30.23
N VAL A 140 -4.29 -14.74 -30.70
CA VAL A 140 -3.05 -14.98 -31.45
C VAL A 140 -1.99 -15.61 -30.54
N ALA A 141 -1.83 -15.12 -29.32
CA ALA A 141 -0.83 -15.63 -28.38
C ALA A 141 -1.12 -17.06 -27.89
N MET A 142 -2.39 -17.46 -27.81
CA MET A 142 -2.80 -18.82 -27.47
C MET A 142 -2.85 -19.76 -28.69
N GLY A 143 -2.47 -19.28 -29.89
CA GLY A 143 -2.43 -20.09 -31.10
C GLY A 143 -3.81 -20.39 -31.70
N PHE A 144 -4.85 -19.68 -31.29
CA PHE A 144 -6.18 -19.73 -31.91
C PHE A 144 -6.19 -18.84 -33.16
N GLN A 145 -5.36 -19.15 -34.15
CA GLN A 145 -5.49 -18.58 -35.49
C GLN A 145 -6.11 -19.64 -36.41
N THR A 146 -7.33 -19.36 -36.89
CA THR A 146 -7.87 -19.86 -38.15
C THR A 146 -7.72 -18.80 -39.22
#